data_AF-A0ABD5EFN5-F1
#
_entry.id   AF-A0ABD5EFN5-F1
#
_cell.length_a   1.000
_cell.length_b   1.000
_cell.length_c   1.000
_cell.angle_alpha   90.00
_cell.angle_beta   90.00
_cell.angle_gamma   90.00
#
_symmetry.space_group_name_H-M   'P 1'
#
loop_
_entity.id
_entity.type
_entity.pdbx_description
1 polymer ?
#
loop_
_entity_poly.entity_id
_entity_poly.type
_entity_poly.pdbx_seq_one_letter_code
_entity_poly.pdbx_strand_id
1 'polypeptide(L)'
;MRRRAVDDRSWETDPDPVLALARRDLAFYGRTRDSARRVHYVTELGAIAATSATVVAAGLHAPAWLTALIAGGAVFFTGVRQLFGPGARWVLAARSRETLRRAVDRYLLLPPAARDAVARAALQTAIEEVGTDELREWTRTQGRRPDPALPSTDT
;
A
#
# COMPACT_ATOMS: atom_id res chain seq x y z
N MET A 1 8.83 6.46 -4.71
CA MET A 1 7.49 6.93 -5.16
C MET A 1 7.46 8.45 -5.04
N ARG A 2 7.78 9.19 -6.11
CA ARG A 2 7.55 10.64 -6.16
C ARG A 2 6.04 10.84 -6.33
N ARG A 3 5.37 11.50 -5.38
CA ARG A 3 4.05 12.10 -5.61
C ARG A 3 4.23 12.99 -6.84
N ARG A 4 3.60 12.61 -7.96
CA ARG A 4 3.47 13.51 -9.10
C ARG A 4 2.68 14.70 -8.58
N ALA A 5 3.28 15.88 -8.58
CA ALA A 5 2.62 17.14 -8.26
C ALA A 5 1.60 17.44 -9.37
N VAL A 6 0.49 16.69 -9.37
CA VAL A 6 -0.77 17.20 -9.88
C VAL A 6 -1.08 18.38 -8.98
N ASP A 7 -1.40 19.54 -9.55
CA ASP A 7 -1.66 20.78 -8.83
C ASP A 7 -2.46 20.47 -7.56
N ASP A 8 -1.80 20.61 -6.41
CA ASP A 8 -2.13 19.84 -5.20
C ASP A 8 -3.52 20.23 -4.65
N ARG A 9 -4.07 21.33 -5.17
CA ARG A 9 -5.33 21.99 -4.84
C ARG A 9 -6.32 22.12 -6.00
N SER A 10 -6.11 21.41 -7.11
CA SER A 10 -7.07 21.40 -8.25
C SER A 10 -8.50 20.98 -7.89
N TRP A 11 -8.70 20.38 -6.72
CA TRP A 11 -10.01 20.05 -6.16
C TRP A 11 -10.74 21.25 -5.53
N GLU A 12 -10.03 22.34 -5.16
CA GLU A 12 -10.61 23.53 -4.53
C GLU A 12 -11.54 24.30 -5.49
N THR A 13 -11.31 24.18 -6.80
CA THR A 13 -12.10 24.85 -7.84
C THR A 13 -13.32 24.02 -8.31
N ASP A 14 -13.49 22.80 -7.81
CA ASP A 14 -14.65 21.95 -8.14
C ASP A 14 -15.92 22.53 -7.46
N PRO A 15 -17.10 22.46 -8.10
CA PRO A 15 -18.38 22.81 -7.47
C PRO A 15 -18.60 22.18 -6.08
N ASP A 16 -18.02 21.02 -5.83
CA ASP A 16 -18.01 20.37 -4.51
C ASP A 16 -16.59 19.92 -4.12
N PRO A 17 -15.80 20.80 -3.47
CA PRO A 17 -14.40 20.54 -3.18
C PRO A 17 -14.16 19.34 -2.27
N VAL A 18 -15.04 19.12 -1.30
CA VAL A 18 -14.91 18.01 -0.33
C VAL A 18 -15.16 16.67 -1.03
N LEU A 19 -16.16 16.61 -1.89
CA LEU A 19 -16.41 15.43 -2.72
C LEU A 19 -15.27 15.17 -3.72
N ALA A 20 -14.70 16.22 -4.32
CA ALA A 20 -13.57 16.12 -5.23
C ALA A 20 -12.32 15.55 -4.52
N LEU A 21 -12.02 16.04 -3.32
CA LEU A 21 -10.95 15.51 -2.46
C LEU A 21 -11.19 14.02 -2.12
N ALA A 22 -12.40 13.68 -1.67
CA ALA A 22 -12.74 12.29 -1.33
C ALA A 22 -12.57 11.32 -2.52
N ARG A 23 -12.96 11.75 -3.73
CA ARG A 23 -12.79 10.96 -4.96
C ARG A 23 -11.33 10.79 -5.33
N ARG A 24 -10.52 11.83 -5.16
CA ARG A 24 -9.07 11.78 -5.40
C ARG A 24 -8.41 10.76 -4.47
N ASP A 25 -8.74 10.79 -3.19
CA ASP A 25 -8.21 9.85 -2.20
C ASP A 25 -8.67 8.41 -2.48
N LEU A 26 -9.95 8.23 -2.85
CA LEU A 26 -10.47 6.93 -3.25
C LEU A 26 -9.71 6.35 -4.46
N ALA A 27 -9.39 7.19 -5.45
CA ALA A 27 -8.59 6.81 -6.60
C ALA A 27 -7.13 6.50 -6.21
N PHE A 28 -6.54 7.27 -5.30
CA PHE A 28 -5.22 7.00 -4.74
C PHE A 28 -5.17 5.63 -4.05
N TYR A 29 -6.11 5.34 -3.15
CA TYR A 29 -6.16 4.05 -2.46
C TYR A 29 -6.42 2.89 -3.41
N GLY A 30 -7.19 3.11 -4.50
CA GLY A 30 -7.35 2.14 -5.57
C GLY A 30 -6.03 1.76 -6.23
N ARG A 31 -5.29 2.76 -6.72
CA ARG A 31 -3.99 2.55 -7.35
C ARG A 31 -2.99 1.92 -6.40
N THR A 32 -2.95 2.34 -5.15
CA THR A 32 -2.07 1.77 -4.12
C THR A 32 -2.40 0.31 -3.85
N ARG A 33 -3.69 -0.03 -3.69
CA ARG A 33 -4.17 -1.40 -3.52
C ARG A 33 -3.76 -2.28 -4.69
N ASP A 34 -4.03 -1.83 -5.91
CA ASP A 34 -3.79 -2.63 -7.12
C ASP A 34 -2.29 -2.80 -7.40
N SER A 35 -1.48 -1.77 -7.14
CA SER A 35 -0.03 -1.86 -7.22
C SER A 35 0.54 -2.81 -6.17
N ALA A 36 0.08 -2.73 -4.92
CA ALA A 36 0.52 -3.62 -3.85
C ALA A 36 0.16 -5.08 -4.14
N ARG A 37 -1.06 -5.31 -4.68
CA ARG A 37 -1.51 -6.63 -5.15
C ARG A 37 -0.59 -7.20 -6.23
N ARG A 38 -0.26 -6.41 -7.26
CA ARG A 38 0.67 -6.85 -8.32
C ARG A 38 2.04 -7.20 -7.78
N VAL A 39 2.61 -6.34 -6.93
CA VAL A 39 3.93 -6.59 -6.32
C VAL A 39 3.91 -7.86 -5.49
N HIS A 40 2.87 -8.07 -4.68
CA HIS A 40 2.72 -9.28 -3.87
C HIS A 40 2.74 -10.55 -4.74
N TYR A 41 1.87 -10.63 -5.75
CA TYR A 41 1.83 -11.80 -6.63
C TYR A 41 3.14 -12.01 -7.40
N VAL A 42 3.75 -10.94 -7.93
CA VAL A 42 5.04 -11.05 -8.63
C VAL A 42 6.12 -11.58 -7.70
N THR A 43 6.15 -11.13 -6.44
CA THR A 43 7.15 -11.61 -5.48
C THR A 43 6.93 -13.06 -5.05
N GLU A 44 5.68 -13.49 -4.86
CA GLU A 44 5.38 -14.88 -4.50
C GLU A 44 5.64 -15.82 -5.66
N LEU A 45 5.14 -15.50 -6.86
CA LEU A 45 5.37 -16.31 -8.05
C LEU A 45 6.86 -16.35 -8.41
N GLY A 46 7.58 -15.23 -8.27
CA GLY A 46 9.02 -15.18 -8.48
C GLY A 46 9.79 -16.07 -7.50
N ALA A 47 9.43 -16.06 -6.21
CA ALA A 47 10.03 -16.92 -5.21
C ALA A 47 9.78 -18.41 -5.51
N ILE A 48 8.53 -18.78 -5.84
CA ILE A 48 8.17 -20.16 -6.20
C ILE A 48 8.91 -20.60 -7.46
N ALA A 49 8.94 -19.77 -8.49
CA ALA A 49 9.63 -20.09 -9.74
C ALA A 49 11.13 -20.29 -9.52
N ALA A 50 11.76 -19.42 -8.71
CA ALA A 50 13.19 -19.53 -8.41
C ALA A 50 13.51 -20.80 -7.58
N THR A 51 12.71 -21.12 -6.56
CA THR A 51 12.94 -22.35 -5.77
C THR A 51 12.71 -23.60 -6.60
N SER A 52 11.67 -23.66 -7.43
CA SER A 52 11.45 -24.78 -8.36
C SER A 52 12.57 -24.91 -9.39
N ALA A 53 13.01 -23.79 -10.00
CA ALA A 53 14.10 -23.79 -10.97
C ALA A 53 15.43 -24.26 -10.37
N THR A 54 15.65 -24.02 -9.07
CA THR A 54 16.86 -24.47 -8.37
C THR A 54 16.96 -25.99 -8.36
N VAL A 55 15.83 -26.68 -8.11
CA VAL A 55 15.77 -28.16 -8.10
C VAL A 55 16.05 -28.72 -9.50
N VAL A 56 15.47 -28.13 -10.54
CA VAL A 56 15.70 -28.55 -11.94
C VAL A 56 17.15 -28.33 -12.34
N ALA A 57 17.71 -27.16 -12.03
CA ALA A 57 19.09 -26.84 -12.34
C ALA A 57 20.07 -27.78 -11.65
N ALA A 58 19.81 -28.14 -10.39
CA ALA A 58 20.60 -29.13 -9.67
C ALA A 58 20.52 -30.53 -10.33
N GLY A 59 19.31 -31.00 -10.68
CA GLY A 59 19.12 -32.31 -11.33
C GLY A 59 19.80 -32.41 -12.70
N LEU A 60 19.81 -31.31 -13.47
CA LEU A 60 20.45 -31.24 -14.77
C LEU A 60 21.96 -30.94 -14.72
N HIS A 61 22.55 -30.85 -13.51
CA HIS A 61 23.96 -30.49 -13.33
C HIS A 61 24.32 -29.17 -14.05
N ALA A 62 23.41 -28.19 -13.98
CA ALA A 62 23.56 -26.90 -14.62
C ALA A 62 24.82 -26.17 -14.15
N PRO A 63 25.44 -25.33 -15.01
CA PRO A 63 26.65 -24.61 -14.66
C PRO A 63 26.44 -23.67 -13.47
N ALA A 64 27.50 -23.52 -12.66
CA ALA A 64 27.46 -22.83 -11.37
C ALA A 64 26.93 -21.39 -11.44
N TRP A 65 27.17 -20.67 -12.54
CA TRP A 65 26.67 -19.31 -12.70
C TRP A 65 25.14 -19.27 -12.81
N LEU A 66 24.53 -20.28 -13.42
CA LEU A 66 23.08 -20.34 -13.62
C LEU A 66 22.37 -20.67 -12.31
N THR A 67 22.88 -21.66 -11.56
CA THR A 67 22.35 -21.99 -10.23
C THR A 67 22.49 -20.82 -9.26
N ALA A 68 23.61 -20.09 -9.30
CA ALA A 68 23.81 -18.89 -8.49
C ALA A 68 22.80 -17.78 -8.80
N LEU A 69 22.50 -17.53 -10.09
CA LEU A 69 21.48 -16.54 -10.48
C LEU A 69 20.09 -16.92 -9.97
N ILE A 70 19.72 -18.19 -10.09
CA ILE A 70 18.41 -18.69 -9.63
C ILE A 70 18.30 -18.54 -8.10
N ALA A 71 19.32 -18.99 -7.36
CA ALA A 71 19.37 -18.86 -5.91
C ALA A 71 19.32 -17.39 -5.46
N GLY A 72 20.10 -16.52 -6.13
CA GLY A 72 20.07 -15.07 -5.90
C GLY A 72 18.69 -14.46 -6.15
N GLY A 73 17.98 -14.92 -7.18
CA GLY A 73 16.59 -14.55 -7.43
C GLY A 73 15.65 -14.89 -6.28
N ALA A 74 15.75 -16.10 -5.72
CA ALA A 74 14.93 -16.51 -4.57
C ALA A 74 15.19 -15.61 -3.33
N VAL A 75 16.46 -15.29 -3.06
CA VAL A 75 16.85 -14.37 -1.97
C VAL A 75 16.30 -12.96 -2.25
N PHE A 76 16.41 -12.48 -3.48
CA PHE A 76 15.89 -11.18 -3.89
C PHE A 76 14.38 -11.07 -3.65
N PHE A 77 13.57 -12.03 -4.14
CA PHE A 77 12.12 -12.01 -3.93
C PHE A 77 11.75 -12.08 -2.44
N THR A 78 12.52 -12.85 -1.66
CA THR A 78 12.35 -12.90 -0.20
C THR A 78 12.65 -11.54 0.44
N GLY A 79 13.74 -10.87 0.05
CA GLY A 79 14.11 -9.54 0.53
C GLY A 79 13.08 -8.48 0.17
N VAL A 80 12.55 -8.49 -1.06
CA VAL A 80 11.49 -7.57 -1.50
C VAL A 80 10.23 -7.77 -0.64
N ARG A 81 9.85 -9.02 -0.35
CA ARG A 81 8.70 -9.33 0.52
C ARG A 81 8.88 -8.72 1.91
N GLN A 82 10.07 -8.85 2.51
CA GLN A 82 10.38 -8.32 3.83
C GLN A 82 10.45 -6.79 3.85
N LEU A 83 11.11 -6.19 2.85
CA LEU A 83 11.36 -4.75 2.82
C LEU A 83 10.09 -3.93 2.56
N PHE A 84 9.24 -4.40 1.66
CA PHE A 84 8.08 -3.62 1.20
C PHE A 84 6.76 -4.04 1.85
N GLY A 85 6.70 -5.18 2.54
CA GLY A 85 5.48 -5.70 3.19
C GLY A 85 4.21 -5.57 2.31
N PRO A 86 4.23 -5.96 1.03
CA PRO A 86 3.19 -5.60 0.08
C PRO A 86 1.80 -6.14 0.46
N GLY A 87 1.73 -7.29 1.16
CA GLY A 87 0.47 -7.84 1.67
C GLY A 87 -0.19 -6.96 2.74
N ALA A 88 0.57 -6.50 3.74
CA ALA A 88 0.06 -5.59 4.77
C ALA A 88 -0.41 -4.26 4.18
N ARG A 89 0.36 -3.71 3.22
CA ARG A 89 -0.01 -2.49 2.49
C ARG A 89 -1.26 -2.66 1.65
N TRP A 90 -1.45 -3.82 1.02
CA TRP A 90 -2.64 -4.14 0.24
C TRP A 90 -3.90 -4.13 1.10
N VAL A 91 -3.86 -4.81 2.26
CA VAL A 91 -5.00 -4.88 3.20
C VAL A 91 -5.33 -3.51 3.77
N LEU A 92 -4.32 -2.75 4.21
CA LEU A 92 -4.52 -1.40 4.74
C LEU A 92 -5.17 -0.49 3.70
N ALA A 93 -4.63 -0.45 2.47
CA ALA A 93 -5.19 0.36 1.39
C ALA A 93 -6.61 -0.08 0.98
N ALA A 94 -6.91 -1.38 1.03
CA ALA A 94 -8.25 -1.90 0.77
C ALA A 94 -9.25 -1.46 1.84
N ARG A 95 -8.87 -1.52 3.12
CA ARG A 95 -9.67 -1.05 4.25
C ARG A 95 -9.95 0.45 4.14
N SER A 96 -8.92 1.27 3.97
CA SER A 96 -9.05 2.74 3.83
C SER A 96 -9.95 3.11 2.66
N ARG A 97 -9.76 2.43 1.50
CA ARG A 97 -10.62 2.63 0.33
C ARG A 97 -12.08 2.31 0.62
N GLU A 98 -12.36 1.20 1.30
CA GLU A 98 -13.73 0.76 1.57
C GLU A 98 -14.43 1.68 2.58
N THR A 99 -13.74 2.10 3.64
CA THR A 99 -14.25 3.08 4.61
C THR A 99 -14.61 4.39 3.91
N LEU A 100 -13.68 4.93 3.11
CA LEU A 100 -13.90 6.17 2.37
C LEU A 100 -15.01 6.04 1.33
N ARG A 101 -15.07 4.91 0.61
CA ARG A 101 -16.13 4.61 -0.36
C ARG A 101 -17.50 4.66 0.29
N ARG A 102 -17.69 4.03 1.45
CA ARG A 102 -18.95 4.08 2.19
C ARG A 102 -19.33 5.49 2.65
N ALA A 103 -18.36 6.33 3.00
CA ALA A 103 -18.61 7.73 3.33
C ALA A 103 -19.06 8.54 2.11
N VAL A 104 -18.38 8.37 0.98
CA VAL A 104 -18.75 8.98 -0.30
C VAL A 104 -20.13 8.52 -0.76
N ASP A 105 -20.41 7.22 -0.68
CA ASP A 105 -21.71 6.67 -1.07
C ASP A 105 -22.83 7.28 -0.22
N ARG A 106 -22.66 7.36 1.11
CA ARG A 106 -23.61 8.04 2.01
C ARG A 106 -23.83 9.51 1.65
N TYR A 107 -22.76 10.22 1.32
CA TYR A 107 -22.83 11.62 0.91
C TYR A 107 -23.58 11.80 -0.42
N LEU A 108 -23.33 10.91 -1.39
CA LEU A 108 -23.96 10.96 -2.71
C LEU A 108 -25.43 10.55 -2.70
N LEU A 109 -25.85 9.71 -1.74
CA LEU A 109 -27.26 9.36 -1.52
C LEU A 109 -28.11 10.56 -1.08
N LEU A 110 -27.49 11.62 -0.53
CA LEU A 110 -28.20 12.86 -0.26
C LEU A 110 -28.52 13.59 -1.58
N PRO A 111 -29.76 14.08 -1.75
CA PRO A 111 -30.11 14.99 -2.84
C PRO A 111 -29.16 16.20 -2.86
N PRO A 112 -28.84 16.78 -4.02
CA PRO A 112 -27.93 17.92 -4.11
C PRO A 112 -28.27 19.09 -3.18
N ALA A 113 -29.56 19.37 -2.98
CA ALA A 113 -30.04 20.42 -2.08
C ALA A 113 -29.80 20.12 -0.58
N ALA A 114 -29.67 18.84 -0.21
CA ALA A 114 -29.41 18.38 1.15
C ALA A 114 -27.91 18.18 1.44
N ARG A 115 -27.03 18.46 0.46
CA ARG A 115 -25.57 18.42 0.62
C ARG A 115 -25.05 19.74 1.20
N ASP A 116 -25.58 20.06 2.37
CA ASP A 116 -25.30 21.28 3.11
C ASP A 116 -23.93 21.23 3.82
N ALA A 117 -23.66 22.25 4.64
CA ALA A 117 -22.43 22.33 5.42
C ALA A 117 -22.26 21.15 6.39
N VAL A 118 -23.35 20.60 6.95
CA VAL A 118 -23.32 19.48 7.88
C VAL A 118 -22.92 18.20 7.14
N ALA A 119 -23.52 17.93 5.98
CA ALA A 119 -23.17 16.80 5.14
C ALA A 119 -21.71 16.86 4.68
N ARG A 120 -21.22 18.07 4.30
CA ARG A 120 -19.82 18.29 3.91
C ARG A 120 -18.86 18.07 5.07
N ALA A 121 -19.19 18.60 6.25
CA ALA A 121 -18.39 18.39 7.46
C ALA A 121 -18.30 16.89 7.82
N ALA A 122 -19.41 16.15 7.73
CA ALA A 122 -19.41 14.71 7.98
C ALA A 122 -18.51 13.93 7.00
N LEU A 123 -18.51 14.30 5.71
CA LEU A 123 -17.60 13.70 4.73
C LEU A 123 -16.15 14.07 5.02
N GLN A 124 -15.88 15.32 5.39
CA GLN A 124 -14.54 15.77 5.77
C GLN A 124 -14.01 15.02 6.99
N THR A 125 -14.80 14.88 8.05
CA THR A 125 -14.45 14.08 9.23
C THR A 125 -14.08 12.65 8.82
N ALA A 126 -14.84 12.03 7.92
CA ALA A 126 -14.53 10.67 7.46
C ALA A 126 -13.20 10.58 6.70
N ILE A 127 -12.83 11.61 5.91
CA ILE A 127 -11.52 11.68 5.24
C ILE A 127 -10.40 11.77 6.30
N GLU A 128 -10.55 12.67 7.26
CA GLU A 128 -9.57 12.89 8.34
C GLU A 128 -9.39 11.66 9.23
N GLU A 129 -10.47 10.95 9.55
CA GLU A 129 -10.45 9.70 10.31
C GLU A 129 -9.65 8.61 9.58
N VAL A 130 -9.86 8.44 8.26
CA VAL A 130 -9.07 7.48 7.46
C VAL A 130 -7.59 7.82 7.51
N GLY A 131 -7.22 9.08 7.34
CA GLY A 131 -5.82 9.52 7.44
C GLY A 131 -5.23 9.31 8.83
N THR A 132 -6.01 9.60 9.87
CA THR A 132 -5.59 9.42 11.27
C THR A 132 -5.39 7.95 11.61
N ASP A 133 -6.27 7.07 11.15
CA ASP A 133 -6.15 5.63 11.35
C ASP A 133 -4.91 5.06 10.66
N GLU A 134 -4.60 5.53 9.45
CA GLU A 134 -3.36 5.16 8.75
C GLU A 134 -2.11 5.61 9.50
N LEU A 135 -2.11 6.85 10.03
CA LEU A 135 -1.00 7.36 10.83
C LEU A 135 -0.81 6.53 12.11
N ARG A 136 -1.90 6.20 12.81
CA ARG A 136 -1.85 5.33 14.01
C ARG A 136 -1.28 3.96 13.67
N GLU A 137 -1.72 3.36 12.57
CA GLU A 137 -1.26 2.03 12.15
C GLU A 137 0.21 2.04 11.74
N TRP A 138 0.64 3.09 11.05
CA TRP A 138 2.05 3.30 10.72
C TRP A 138 2.90 3.42 11.99
N THR A 139 2.49 4.23 12.97
CA THR A 139 3.20 4.38 14.24
C THR A 139 3.28 3.06 15.01
N ARG A 140 2.19 2.28 15.07
CA ARG A 140 2.20 0.94 15.68
C ARG A 140 3.17 -0.02 14.99
N THR A 141 3.24 0.05 13.66
CA THR A 141 4.13 -0.80 12.86
C THR A 141 5.59 -0.42 13.07
N GLN A 142 5.92 0.88 13.14
CA GLN A 142 7.28 1.35 13.43
C GLN A 142 7.70 1.01 14.86
N GLY A 143 6.82 1.19 15.85
CA GLY A 143 7.13 0.89 17.26
C GLY A 143 7.35 -0.60 17.58
N ARG A 144 6.94 -1.51 16.69
CA ARG A 144 7.22 -2.96 16.80
C ARG A 144 8.52 -3.40 16.16
N ARG A 145 9.24 -2.53 15.44
CA ARG A 145 10.53 -2.89 14.86
C ARG A 145 11.55 -2.90 16.00
N PRO A 146 12.15 -4.05 16.36
CA PRO A 146 13.15 -4.09 17.41
C PRO A 146 14.31 -3.18 16.99
N ASP A 147 14.74 -2.32 17.91
CA ASP A 147 15.95 -1.51 17.75
C ASP A 147 17.12 -2.48 17.51
N PRO A 148 17.99 -2.27 16.50
CA PRO A 148 19.16 -3.12 16.34
C PRO A 148 19.95 -3.06 17.64
N ALA A 149 20.10 -4.22 18.30
CA ALA A 149 20.90 -4.33 19.50
C ALA A 149 22.28 -3.72 19.20
N LEU A 150 22.60 -2.61 19.87
CA LEU A 150 23.92 -1.99 19.74
C LEU A 150 24.94 -3.06 20.13
N PRO A 151 26.01 -3.26 19.33
CA PRO A 151 27.05 -4.20 19.69
C PRO A 151 27.60 -3.77 21.06
N SER A 152 27.47 -4.65 22.05
CA SER A 152 28.09 -4.48 23.35
C SER A 152 29.60 -4.42 23.15
N THR A 153 30.15 -3.22 23.21
CA THR A 153 31.59 -3.01 23.37
C THR A 153 31.95 -3.43 24.79
N ASP A 154 32.10 -4.74 25.00
CA ASP A 154 32.86 -5.24 26.14
C ASP A 154 34.34 -4.94 25.86
N THR A 155 34.92 -4.13 26.73
CA THR A 155 36.35 -3.78 26.78
C THR A 155 36.92 -4.34 28.07
#